data_AF-A0A8T3W6P1-F1
#
_entry.id   AF-A0A8T3W6P1-F1
#
_cell.length_a   1.000
_cell.length_b   1.000
_cell.length_c   1.000
_cell.angle_alpha   90.00
_cell.angle_beta   90.00
_cell.angle_gamma   90.00
#
_symmetry.space_group_name_H-M   'P 1'
#
loop_
_entity.id
_entity.type
_entity.pdbx_description
1 polymer ?
#
loop_
_entity_poly.entity_id
_entity_poly.type
_entity_poly.pdbx_seq_one_letter_code
_entity_poly.pdbx_strand_id
1 'polypeptide(L)'
;MSLKKHDKELIVISKFNYLITLKKEAVSNLNLKHGDSIDVFISKLNVAEKPTYFINNGKIDLLFFIPDNTLKGSKIFVEEVNRLNESYLTICSFHERGSASQIEIKRFVDPYLFGKFLGQLQAEGSKTFMDGLEFCNKSLSEHRDFVDFLYYLGIQKNKIFTKLDYHESIKNIKDEINKFENFFSCKINYISKSNKSRGGSGLKIIVRSTLLSEIVNNSLHSLRKLLASQKLNKEINFFANGFLAKLLSGDGSFEIISKNRNVPQARLYIADWNLDYLNDYASIMSKYGFSPKINHKWKYVRSYCNDELAKKLLKMGAFDNNPNKNKLISFIKSREKYNFH
;
A
#
# COMPACT_ATOMS: atom_id res chain seq x y z
N MET A 1 -32.44 8.23 20.40
CA MET A 1 -33.91 8.20 20.40
C MET A 1 -34.32 6.79 20.78
N SER A 2 -34.93 6.58 21.95
CA SER A 2 -35.46 5.27 22.36
C SER A 2 -36.88 5.18 21.79
N LEU A 3 -37.10 4.28 20.84
CA LEU A 3 -38.42 4.01 20.28
C LEU A 3 -39.03 2.86 21.07
N LYS A 4 -40.17 3.08 21.72
CA LYS A 4 -40.88 2.04 22.47
C LYS A 4 -42.07 1.53 21.65
N LYS A 5 -42.35 0.23 21.80
CA LYS A 5 -43.36 -0.59 21.09
C LYS A 5 -44.80 -0.01 21.05
N HIS A 6 -45.11 0.99 21.86
CA HIS A 6 -46.45 1.56 21.98
C HIS A 6 -46.61 2.93 21.29
N ASP A 7 -45.50 3.55 20.86
CA ASP A 7 -45.53 4.79 20.09
C ASP A 7 -45.88 4.46 18.64
N LYS A 8 -47.16 4.27 18.35
CA LYS A 8 -47.72 4.06 17.00
C LYS A 8 -47.71 5.33 16.14
N GLU A 9 -46.77 6.24 16.35
CA GLU A 9 -46.49 7.29 15.37
C GLU A 9 -45.41 6.78 14.43
N LEU A 10 -45.88 6.20 13.33
CA LEU A 10 -45.07 5.82 12.20
C LEU A 10 -44.54 7.11 11.56
N ILE A 11 -43.33 7.54 11.94
CA ILE A 11 -42.64 8.63 11.24
C ILE A 11 -42.27 8.11 9.85
N VAL A 12 -43.14 8.40 8.88
CA VAL A 12 -42.90 8.14 7.46
C VAL A 12 -41.80 9.09 6.99
N ILE A 13 -40.60 8.54 6.84
CA ILE A 13 -39.50 9.20 6.14
C ILE A 13 -39.67 8.87 4.64
N SER A 14 -40.15 9.83 3.85
CA SER A 14 -40.17 9.78 2.37
C SER A 14 -39.11 10.73 1.80
N LYS A 15 -38.57 10.60 0.58
CA LYS A 15 -38.87 9.82 -0.63
C LYS A 15 -37.63 9.02 -1.04
N PHE A 16 -37.83 7.88 -1.69
CA PHE A 16 -36.82 6.91 -2.16
C PHE A 16 -36.41 5.84 -1.14
N ASN A 17 -37.27 4.81 -1.05
CA ASN A 17 -36.98 3.43 -0.65
C ASN A 17 -35.65 3.18 0.11
N TYR A 18 -35.68 3.32 1.43
CA TYR A 18 -34.65 2.72 2.27
C TYR A 18 -35.26 1.54 3.03
N LEU A 19 -35.16 0.34 2.43
CA LEU A 19 -34.93 -0.84 3.25
C LEU A 19 -33.61 -0.57 3.97
N ILE A 20 -33.67 -0.32 5.29
CA ILE A 20 -32.48 -0.41 6.14
C ILE A 20 -32.05 -1.87 6.08
N THR A 21 -31.15 -2.16 5.13
CA THR A 21 -30.59 -3.49 4.97
C THR A 21 -29.42 -3.60 5.92
N LEU A 22 -29.50 -4.58 6.82
CA LEU A 22 -28.34 -4.99 7.59
C LEU A 22 -27.37 -5.69 6.65
N LYS A 23 -26.08 -5.40 6.80
CA LYS A 23 -25.04 -6.17 6.12
C LYS A 23 -25.19 -7.65 6.49
N LYS A 24 -24.94 -8.55 5.54
CA LYS A 24 -25.04 -10.00 5.76
C LYS A 24 -24.19 -10.46 6.96
N GLU A 25 -23.05 -9.83 7.18
CA GLU A 25 -22.20 -10.09 8.34
C GLU A 25 -22.89 -9.75 9.66
N ALA A 26 -23.64 -8.65 9.73
CA ALA A 26 -24.39 -8.27 10.93
C ALA A 26 -25.55 -9.25 11.18
N VAL A 27 -26.28 -9.64 10.12
CA VAL A 27 -27.33 -10.67 10.19
C VAL A 27 -26.77 -11.98 10.72
N SER A 28 -25.62 -12.41 10.19
CA SER A 28 -24.95 -13.64 10.62
C SER A 28 -24.42 -13.56 12.06
N ASN A 29 -23.80 -12.46 12.45
CA ASN A 29 -23.23 -12.31 13.79
C ASN A 29 -24.30 -12.22 14.89
N LEU A 30 -25.45 -11.64 14.56
CA LEU A 30 -26.60 -11.52 15.45
C LEU A 30 -27.56 -12.71 15.34
N ASN A 31 -27.28 -13.69 14.47
CA ASN A 31 -28.13 -14.84 14.18
C ASN A 31 -29.60 -14.47 13.86
N LEU A 32 -29.81 -13.35 13.16
CA LEU A 32 -31.15 -12.84 12.87
C LEU A 32 -31.88 -13.72 11.85
N LYS A 33 -33.14 -14.02 12.14
CA LYS A 33 -34.08 -14.76 11.30
C LYS A 33 -35.18 -13.85 10.79
N HIS A 34 -35.89 -14.32 9.77
CA HIS A 34 -37.06 -13.61 9.26
C HIS A 34 -38.13 -13.46 10.35
N GLY A 35 -38.58 -12.23 10.59
CA GLY A 35 -39.56 -11.90 11.63
C GLY A 35 -38.95 -11.46 12.96
N ASP A 36 -37.63 -11.57 13.14
CA ASP A 36 -36.95 -11.07 14.32
C ASP A 36 -37.07 -9.53 14.39
N SER A 37 -37.35 -9.02 15.59
CA SER A 37 -37.38 -7.60 15.88
C SER A 37 -36.03 -7.17 16.45
N ILE A 38 -35.51 -6.05 15.96
CA ILE A 38 -34.26 -5.48 16.45
C ILE A 38 -34.47 -4.02 16.84
N ASP A 39 -33.83 -3.62 17.94
CA ASP A 39 -33.74 -2.22 18.33
C ASP A 39 -32.55 -1.57 17.61
N VAL A 40 -32.83 -0.54 16.82
CA VAL A 40 -31.81 0.21 16.10
C VAL A 40 -31.57 1.54 16.81
N PHE A 41 -30.37 1.71 17.35
CA PHE A 41 -29.92 2.98 17.92
C PHE A 41 -29.21 3.79 16.85
N ILE A 42 -29.80 4.92 16.47
CA ILE A 42 -29.21 5.88 15.54
C ILE A 42 -28.55 7.00 16.35
N SER A 43 -27.23 7.16 16.17
CA SER A 43 -26.44 8.26 16.71
C SER A 43 -26.01 9.20 15.59
N LYS A 44 -25.82 10.48 15.94
CA LYS A 44 -25.17 11.44 15.03
C LYS A 44 -23.68 11.10 14.95
N LEU A 45 -23.15 11.05 13.72
CA LEU A 45 -21.71 10.90 13.50
C LEU A 45 -20.99 12.17 13.99
N ASN A 46 -19.99 11.98 14.85
CA ASN A 46 -19.06 13.03 15.24
C ASN A 46 -17.91 13.06 14.22
N VAL A 47 -18.03 13.95 13.24
CA VAL A 47 -17.07 14.04 12.14
C VAL A 47 -15.74 14.57 12.67
N ALA A 48 -14.66 13.82 12.44
CA ALA A 48 -13.31 14.22 12.82
C ALA A 48 -12.82 15.38 11.96
N GLU A 49 -12.21 16.39 12.60
CA GLU A 49 -11.59 17.51 11.91
C GLU A 49 -10.25 17.10 11.29
N LYS A 50 -10.02 17.49 10.03
CA LYS A 50 -8.75 17.18 9.37
C LYS A 50 -7.61 17.97 10.01
N PRO A 51 -6.48 17.30 10.30
CA PRO A 51 -5.31 17.99 10.82
C PRO A 51 -4.70 18.90 9.74
N THR A 52 -3.99 19.93 10.19
CA THR A 52 -3.22 20.84 9.31
C THR A 52 -1.92 20.21 8.81
N TYR A 53 -1.35 19.27 9.57
CA TYR A 53 -0.12 18.57 9.26
C TYR A 53 -0.36 17.06 9.18
N PHE A 54 0.31 16.40 8.23
CA PHE A 54 0.22 14.94 8.09
C PHE A 54 1.13 14.17 9.05
N ILE A 55 2.06 14.86 9.74
CA ILE A 55 2.89 14.27 10.79
C ILE A 55 2.39 14.80 12.13
N ASN A 56 2.09 13.89 13.06
CA ASN A 56 1.69 14.21 14.41
C ASN A 56 2.46 13.29 15.38
N ASN A 57 3.21 13.88 16.32
CA ASN A 57 4.03 13.15 17.30
C ASN A 57 4.92 12.06 16.68
N GLY A 58 5.55 12.38 15.55
CA GLY A 58 6.45 11.47 14.82
C GLY A 58 5.74 10.33 14.07
N LYS A 59 4.40 10.33 13.99
CA LYS A 59 3.61 9.37 13.22
C LYS A 59 2.93 10.05 12.04
N ILE A 60 2.60 9.27 11.01
CA ILE A 60 1.77 9.75 9.90
C ILE A 60 0.31 9.68 10.33
N ASP A 61 -0.41 10.81 10.25
CA ASP A 61 -1.86 10.90 10.48
C ASP A 61 -2.60 10.64 9.16
N LEU A 62 -3.24 9.47 9.05
CA LEU A 62 -3.97 9.08 7.86
C LEU A 62 -5.23 9.94 7.61
N LEU A 63 -5.77 10.60 8.63
CA LEU A 63 -6.93 11.49 8.47
C LEU A 63 -6.62 12.65 7.51
N PHE A 64 -5.36 13.09 7.47
CA PHE A 64 -4.89 14.12 6.54
C PHE A 64 -5.12 13.75 5.07
N PHE A 65 -4.98 12.47 4.72
CA PHE A 65 -5.03 11.99 3.33
C PHE A 65 -6.41 11.55 2.87
N ILE A 66 -7.42 11.55 3.75
CA ILE A 66 -8.77 11.15 3.38
C ILE A 66 -9.41 12.32 2.59
N PRO A 67 -9.86 12.11 1.33
CA PRO A 67 -10.55 13.14 0.59
C PRO A 67 -11.96 13.39 1.15
N ASP A 68 -12.55 14.55 0.88
CA ASP A 68 -13.93 14.85 1.34
C ASP A 68 -14.99 14.09 0.54
N ASN A 69 -14.66 13.74 -0.70
CA ASN A 69 -15.50 12.97 -1.59
C ASN A 69 -14.68 11.86 -2.25
N THR A 70 -15.33 10.74 -2.52
CA THR A 70 -14.79 9.70 -3.39
C THR A 70 -14.61 10.22 -4.81
N LEU A 71 -13.85 9.49 -5.64
CA LEU A 71 -13.67 9.84 -7.06
C LEU A 71 -14.98 9.83 -7.85
N LYS A 72 -15.98 9.08 -7.37
CA LYS A 72 -17.34 9.01 -7.95
C LYS A 72 -18.28 10.09 -7.39
N GLY A 73 -17.78 11.03 -6.59
CA GLY A 73 -18.53 12.16 -6.05
C GLY A 73 -19.33 11.88 -4.78
N SER A 74 -19.30 10.65 -4.25
CA SER A 74 -19.97 10.33 -2.98
C SER A 74 -19.21 10.93 -1.79
N LYS A 75 -19.92 11.61 -0.89
CA LYS A 75 -19.34 12.24 0.30
C LYS A 75 -18.78 11.22 1.28
N ILE A 76 -17.59 11.51 1.82
CA ILE A 76 -16.92 10.72 2.85
C ILE A 76 -17.15 11.36 4.21
N PHE A 77 -17.48 10.52 5.19
CA PHE A 77 -17.60 10.88 6.59
C PHE A 77 -16.59 10.07 7.38
N VAL A 78 -15.90 10.71 8.32
CA VAL A 78 -14.89 10.06 9.15
C VAL A 78 -15.21 10.32 10.61
N GLU A 79 -15.29 9.24 11.39
CA GLU A 79 -15.40 9.30 12.85
C GLU A 79 -14.14 8.70 13.45
N GLU A 80 -13.64 9.34 14.51
CA GLU A 80 -12.52 8.81 15.29
C GLU A 80 -13.05 7.92 16.43
N VAL A 81 -12.48 6.72 16.54
CA VAL A 81 -12.84 5.74 17.56
C VAL A 81 -11.56 5.28 18.26
N ASN A 82 -11.54 5.37 19.59
CA ASN A 82 -10.42 4.89 20.39
C ASN A 82 -10.64 3.44 20.83
N ARG A 83 -9.64 2.58 20.61
CA ARG A 83 -9.65 1.17 21.00
C ARG A 83 -8.30 0.79 21.58
N LEU A 84 -8.28 0.26 22.81
CA LEU A 84 -7.05 -0.24 23.44
C LEU A 84 -5.88 0.78 23.40
N ASN A 85 -6.18 2.06 23.66
CA ASN A 85 -5.25 3.20 23.58
C ASN A 85 -4.72 3.51 22.17
N GLU A 86 -5.33 2.98 21.12
CA GLU A 86 -5.05 3.32 19.73
C GLU A 86 -6.24 4.04 19.10
N SER A 87 -5.94 5.08 18.30
CA SER A 87 -6.96 5.80 17.54
C SER A 87 -7.17 5.15 16.17
N TYR A 88 -8.43 4.89 15.86
CA TYR A 88 -8.92 4.35 14.59
C TYR A 88 -9.86 5.35 13.92
N LEU A 89 -9.91 5.30 12.59
CA LEU A 89 -10.82 6.06 11.75
C LEU A 89 -11.87 5.11 11.19
N THR A 90 -13.13 5.35 11.53
CA THR A 90 -14.27 4.75 10.85
C THR A 90 -14.65 5.64 9.69
N ILE A 91 -14.45 5.14 8.47
CA ILE A 91 -14.60 5.90 7.23
C ILE A 91 -15.79 5.34 6.48
N CYS A 92 -16.79 6.18 6.26
CA CYS A 92 -18.05 5.84 5.61
C CYS A 92 -18.24 6.68 4.36
N SER A 93 -18.76 6.07 3.30
CA SER A 93 -19.23 6.78 2.11
C SER A 93 -20.58 6.26 1.69
N PHE A 94 -21.47 7.17 1.31
CA PHE A 94 -22.83 6.87 0.90
C PHE A 94 -23.04 7.31 -0.55
N HIS A 95 -23.39 6.36 -1.40
CA HIS A 95 -23.79 6.63 -2.77
C HIS A 95 -25.26 7.08 -2.77
N GLU A 96 -25.62 7.98 -3.68
CA GLU A 96 -26.99 8.53 -3.81
C GLU A 96 -28.06 7.43 -4.02
N ARG A 97 -27.67 6.32 -4.65
CA ARG A 97 -28.52 5.14 -4.87
C ARG A 97 -28.69 4.25 -3.62
N GLY A 98 -28.22 4.69 -2.45
CA GLY A 98 -28.42 3.99 -1.18
C GLY A 98 -27.39 2.91 -0.83
N SER A 99 -26.35 2.70 -1.64
CA SER A 99 -25.24 1.81 -1.27
C SER A 99 -24.25 2.54 -0.35
N ALA A 100 -23.79 1.86 0.70
CA ALA A 100 -22.82 2.41 1.65
C ALA A 100 -21.56 1.54 1.71
N SER A 101 -20.40 2.18 1.75
CA SER A 101 -19.13 1.55 2.04
C SER A 101 -18.65 2.02 3.40
N GLN A 102 -18.04 1.11 4.15
CA GLN A 102 -17.41 1.41 5.42
C GLN A 102 -16.12 0.62 5.54
N ILE A 103 -15.08 1.30 6.00
CA ILE A 103 -13.82 0.69 6.40
C ILE A 103 -13.36 1.31 7.70
N GLU A 104 -12.62 0.53 8.48
CA GLU A 104 -11.94 1.02 9.66
C GLU A 104 -10.44 0.82 9.48
N ILE A 105 -9.67 1.87 9.75
CA ILE A 105 -8.20 1.84 9.68
C ILE A 105 -7.60 2.59 10.86
N LYS A 106 -6.39 2.22 11.26
CA LYS A 106 -5.63 2.94 12.28
C LYS A 106 -5.35 4.38 11.81
N ARG A 107 -5.52 5.37 12.70
CA ARG A 107 -5.28 6.79 12.38
C ARG A 107 -3.79 7.09 12.23
N PHE A 108 -3.00 6.70 13.23
CA PHE A 108 -1.58 7.03 13.31
C PHE A 108 -0.71 5.83 12.95
N VAL A 109 0.08 5.96 11.89
CA VAL A 109 0.95 4.89 11.39
C VAL A 109 2.43 5.24 11.50
N ASP A 110 3.28 4.22 11.69
CA ASP A 110 4.72 4.39 11.70
C ASP A 110 5.21 4.89 10.33
N PRO A 111 5.99 5.98 10.26
CA PRO A 111 6.41 6.55 8.98
C PRO A 111 7.23 5.58 8.13
N TYR A 112 8.12 4.79 8.73
CA TYR A 112 8.98 3.88 7.98
C TYR A 112 8.19 2.70 7.41
N LEU A 113 7.30 2.09 8.20
CA LEU A 113 6.41 1.01 7.75
C LEU A 113 5.46 1.50 6.64
N PHE A 114 4.87 2.69 6.81
CA PHE A 114 4.01 3.26 5.77
C PHE A 114 4.79 3.61 4.50
N GLY A 115 6.00 4.14 4.64
CA GLY A 115 6.93 4.35 3.54
C GLY A 115 7.18 3.05 2.77
N LYS A 116 7.54 1.96 3.46
CA LYS A 116 7.73 0.64 2.86
C LYS A 116 6.50 0.19 2.08
N PHE A 117 5.31 0.28 2.69
CA PHE A 117 4.05 -0.12 2.06
C PHE A 117 3.74 0.68 0.78
N LEU A 118 3.88 2.01 0.83
CA LEU A 118 3.67 2.86 -0.35
C LEU A 118 4.73 2.64 -1.43
N GLY A 119 5.98 2.37 -1.03
CA GLY A 119 7.06 2.00 -1.97
C GLY A 119 6.79 0.68 -2.70
N GLN A 120 6.26 -0.33 -1.99
CA GLN A 120 5.82 -1.60 -2.59
C GLN A 120 4.70 -1.37 -3.61
N LEU A 121 3.69 -0.58 -3.25
CA LEU A 121 2.58 -0.26 -4.13
C LEU A 121 2.99 0.58 -5.34
N GLN A 122 3.96 1.48 -5.18
CA GLN A 122 4.47 2.28 -6.29
C GLN A 122 5.11 1.39 -7.37
N ALA A 123 5.85 0.37 -6.95
CA ALA A 123 6.54 -0.54 -7.85
C ALA A 123 5.60 -1.62 -8.43
N GLU A 124 4.83 -2.27 -7.56
CA GLU A 124 4.18 -3.56 -7.85
C GLU A 124 2.65 -3.52 -7.66
N GLY A 125 2.12 -2.36 -7.25
CA GLY A 125 0.69 -2.13 -7.09
C GLY A 125 0.00 -1.89 -8.43
N SER A 126 -1.29 -2.26 -8.50
CA SER A 126 -2.09 -1.97 -9.69
C SER A 126 -2.34 -0.47 -9.83
N LYS A 127 -1.80 0.13 -10.90
CA LYS A 127 -1.98 1.55 -11.24
C LYS A 127 -3.34 1.87 -11.90
N THR A 128 -4.14 0.85 -12.22
CA THR A 128 -5.41 1.00 -12.96
C THR A 128 -6.64 0.45 -12.24
N PHE A 129 -6.45 -0.30 -11.15
CA PHE A 129 -7.55 -0.93 -10.42
C PHE A 129 -8.08 -0.01 -9.32
N MET A 130 -9.14 0.74 -9.64
CA MET A 130 -9.73 1.72 -8.72
C MET A 130 -10.69 1.10 -7.70
N ASP A 131 -11.18 -0.12 -7.95
CA ASP A 131 -12.18 -0.76 -7.09
C ASP A 131 -11.58 -1.52 -5.89
N GLY A 132 -10.25 -1.51 -5.74
CA GLY A 132 -9.57 -2.09 -4.59
C GLY A 132 -8.06 -1.87 -4.64
N LEU A 133 -7.39 -2.35 -3.59
CA LEU A 133 -5.94 -2.36 -3.53
C LEU A 133 -5.44 -3.72 -4.03
N GLU A 134 -4.62 -3.75 -5.08
CA GLU A 134 -4.01 -4.96 -5.62
C GLU A 134 -2.48 -4.84 -5.56
N PHE A 135 -1.83 -5.87 -5.02
CA PHE A 135 -0.38 -6.02 -4.99
C PHE A 135 0.00 -7.35 -5.63
N CYS A 136 0.95 -7.34 -6.56
CA CYS A 136 1.41 -8.54 -7.27
C CYS A 136 2.93 -8.67 -7.15
N ASN A 137 3.44 -9.79 -6.64
CA ASN A 137 4.88 -10.03 -6.58
C ASN A 137 5.22 -11.52 -6.69
N LYS A 138 6.46 -11.84 -7.05
CA LYS A 138 6.97 -13.22 -7.05
C LYS A 138 7.53 -13.65 -5.70
N SER A 139 7.98 -12.70 -4.89
CA SER A 139 8.58 -12.95 -3.59
C SER A 139 7.51 -13.13 -2.51
N LEU A 140 7.55 -14.27 -1.82
CA LEU A 140 6.64 -14.57 -0.71
C LEU A 140 6.88 -13.65 0.50
N SER A 141 8.13 -13.23 0.74
CA SER A 141 8.41 -12.28 1.82
C SER A 141 7.88 -10.88 1.53
N GLU A 142 7.84 -10.46 0.26
CA GLU A 142 7.20 -9.18 -0.11
C GLU A 142 5.68 -9.22 0.13
N HIS A 143 5.04 -10.34 -0.16
CA HIS A 143 3.62 -10.56 0.19
C HIS A 143 3.38 -10.54 1.70
N ARG A 144 4.31 -11.08 2.50
CA ARG A 144 4.20 -11.06 3.97
C ARG A 144 4.32 -9.65 4.50
N ASP A 145 5.34 -8.90 4.09
CA ASP A 145 5.49 -7.48 4.45
C ASP A 145 4.23 -6.68 4.12
N PHE A 146 3.62 -6.94 2.95
CA PHE A 146 2.39 -6.27 2.51
C PHE A 146 1.19 -6.64 3.39
N VAL A 147 0.96 -7.93 3.64
CA VAL A 147 -0.14 -8.44 4.47
C VAL A 147 0.01 -8.01 5.93
N ASP A 148 1.21 -8.06 6.48
CA ASP A 148 1.49 -7.62 7.85
C ASP A 148 1.21 -6.13 8.03
N PHE A 149 1.52 -5.30 7.02
CA PHE A 149 1.14 -3.89 7.04
C PHE A 149 -0.38 -3.69 6.98
N LEU A 150 -1.10 -4.48 6.17
CA LEU A 150 -2.57 -4.42 6.14
C LEU A 150 -3.17 -4.78 7.51
N TYR A 151 -2.64 -5.80 8.19
CA TYR A 151 -3.04 -6.14 9.56
C TYR A 151 -2.70 -5.03 10.55
N TYR A 152 -1.50 -4.45 10.46
CA TYR A 152 -1.10 -3.29 11.25
C TYR A 152 -2.04 -2.10 11.06
N LEU A 153 -2.54 -1.89 9.84
CA LEU A 153 -3.52 -0.86 9.51
C LEU A 153 -4.92 -1.16 10.08
N GLY A 154 -5.19 -2.38 10.54
CA GLY A 154 -6.49 -2.81 11.06
C GLY A 154 -7.36 -3.55 10.04
N ILE A 155 -6.83 -3.89 8.86
CA ILE A 155 -7.57 -4.67 7.86
C ILE A 155 -7.68 -6.11 8.33
N GLN A 156 -8.90 -6.63 8.40
CA GLN A 156 -9.13 -7.99 8.86
C GLN A 156 -8.74 -9.04 7.80
N LYS A 157 -8.29 -10.23 8.23
CA LYS A 157 -7.90 -11.35 7.36
C LYS A 157 -8.99 -11.75 6.35
N ASN A 158 -10.26 -11.70 6.74
CA ASN A 158 -11.40 -12.02 5.87
C ASN A 158 -11.62 -11.00 4.74
N LYS A 159 -11.02 -9.80 4.81
CA LYS A 159 -11.07 -8.79 3.74
C LYS A 159 -9.94 -8.94 2.72
N ILE A 160 -8.95 -9.80 3.00
CA ILE A 160 -7.84 -10.08 2.12
C ILE A 160 -8.21 -11.24 1.20
N PHE A 161 -8.18 -10.98 -0.11
CA PHE A 161 -8.43 -11.96 -1.15
C PHE A 161 -7.13 -12.28 -1.87
N THR A 162 -6.84 -13.57 -2.01
CA THR A 162 -5.62 -14.07 -2.67
C THR A 162 -5.98 -14.65 -4.02
N LYS A 163 -5.22 -14.26 -5.06
CA LYS A 163 -5.46 -14.70 -6.43
C LYS A 163 -4.15 -15.12 -7.10
N LEU A 164 -4.17 -16.22 -7.83
CA LEU A 164 -3.04 -16.65 -8.65
C LEU A 164 -3.43 -16.65 -10.12
N ASP A 165 -2.76 -15.83 -10.92
CA ASP A 165 -2.83 -15.86 -12.37
C ASP A 165 -1.62 -16.61 -12.92
N TYR A 166 -1.79 -17.56 -13.85
CA TYR A 166 -0.66 -18.30 -14.41
C TYR A 166 -0.81 -18.64 -15.90
N HIS A 167 0.32 -18.72 -16.59
CA HIS A 167 0.37 -19.13 -17.99
C HIS A 167 0.19 -20.65 -18.14
N GLU A 168 -0.43 -21.09 -19.22
CA GLU A 168 -0.73 -22.51 -19.47
C GLU A 168 0.50 -23.41 -19.52
N SER A 169 1.65 -22.84 -19.90
CA SER A 169 2.92 -23.57 -20.02
C SER A 169 3.51 -23.98 -18.67
N ILE A 170 3.02 -23.46 -17.55
CA ILE A 170 3.55 -23.76 -16.21
C ILE A 170 2.97 -25.11 -15.74
N LYS A 171 3.81 -26.15 -15.78
CA LYS A 171 3.42 -27.51 -15.39
C LYS A 171 3.42 -27.73 -13.88
N ASN A 172 4.25 -27.01 -13.13
CA ASN A 172 4.44 -27.15 -11.68
C ASN A 172 3.60 -26.15 -10.84
N ILE A 173 2.47 -25.67 -11.37
CA ILE A 173 1.67 -24.65 -10.69
C ILE A 173 1.15 -25.11 -9.32
N LYS A 174 0.87 -26.41 -9.16
CA LYS A 174 0.44 -27.00 -7.88
C LYS A 174 1.50 -26.84 -6.79
N ASP A 175 2.78 -26.96 -7.15
CA ASP A 175 3.88 -26.80 -6.18
C ASP A 175 4.01 -25.35 -5.72
N GLU A 176 3.87 -24.39 -6.65
CA GLU A 176 3.86 -22.97 -6.33
C GLU A 176 2.65 -22.58 -5.44
N ILE A 177 1.48 -23.16 -5.71
CA ILE A 177 0.28 -23.01 -4.86
C ILE A 177 0.60 -23.53 -3.45
N ASN A 178 1.04 -24.78 -3.33
CA ASN A 178 1.34 -25.41 -2.04
C ASN A 178 2.39 -24.61 -1.25
N LYS A 179 3.43 -24.13 -1.94
CA LYS A 179 4.47 -23.29 -1.34
C LYS A 179 3.91 -22.00 -0.76
N PHE A 180 3.01 -21.32 -1.49
CA PHE A 180 2.34 -20.12 -0.99
C PHE A 180 1.42 -20.44 0.20
N GLU A 181 0.55 -21.44 0.05
CA GLU A 181 -0.44 -21.79 1.08
C GLU A 181 0.23 -22.21 2.38
N ASN A 182 1.33 -22.96 2.31
CA ASN A 182 2.14 -23.32 3.47
C ASN A 182 2.80 -22.09 4.11
N PHE A 183 3.33 -21.16 3.32
CA PHE A 183 4.02 -19.98 3.83
C PHE A 183 3.09 -18.98 4.53
N PHE A 184 1.84 -18.85 4.06
CA PHE A 184 0.83 -17.93 4.61
C PHE A 184 -0.20 -18.60 5.51
N SER A 185 -0.19 -19.93 5.59
CA SER A 185 -1.23 -20.71 6.31
C SER A 185 -2.64 -20.29 5.89
N CYS A 186 -2.86 -20.11 4.59
CA CYS A 186 -4.15 -19.78 4.00
C CYS A 186 -4.28 -20.35 2.58
N LYS A 187 -5.49 -20.75 2.20
CA LYS A 187 -5.77 -21.21 0.85
C LYS A 187 -5.87 -20.05 -0.14
N ILE A 188 -5.44 -20.28 -1.38
CA ILE A 188 -5.65 -19.33 -2.47
C ILE A 188 -7.14 -19.25 -2.78
N ASN A 189 -7.72 -18.05 -2.76
CA ASN A 189 -9.17 -17.88 -2.96
C ASN A 189 -9.58 -18.10 -4.41
N TYR A 190 -8.72 -17.77 -5.37
CA TYR A 190 -9.03 -17.91 -6.79
C TYR A 190 -7.80 -18.17 -7.64
N ILE A 191 -7.90 -19.15 -8.53
CA ILE A 191 -6.83 -19.54 -9.45
C ILE A 191 -7.36 -19.34 -10.86
N SER A 192 -6.61 -18.62 -11.68
CA SER A 192 -7.00 -18.27 -13.04
C SER A 192 -5.86 -18.54 -14.02
N LYS A 193 -6.21 -19.19 -15.14
CA LYS A 193 -5.30 -19.46 -16.25
C LYS A 193 -5.36 -18.27 -17.21
N SER A 194 -4.22 -17.71 -17.58
CA SER A 194 -4.15 -16.51 -18.42
C SER A 194 -3.02 -16.60 -19.44
N ASN A 195 -3.36 -16.48 -20.73
CA ASN A 195 -2.39 -16.42 -21.83
C ASN A 195 -1.71 -15.05 -21.94
N LYS A 196 -2.12 -14.08 -21.09
CA LYS A 196 -1.54 -12.72 -21.10
C LYS A 196 -0.22 -12.65 -20.35
N SER A 197 0.08 -13.58 -19.44
CA SER A 197 1.38 -13.62 -18.78
C SER A 197 2.41 -14.25 -19.72
N ARG A 198 3.57 -13.61 -19.91
CA ARG A 198 4.68 -14.09 -20.77
C ARG A 198 5.33 -15.35 -20.19
N GLY A 199 4.60 -16.47 -20.11
CA GLY A 199 5.08 -17.74 -19.54
C GLY A 199 5.23 -17.78 -18.01
N GLY A 200 4.69 -16.78 -17.30
CA GLY A 200 4.86 -16.62 -15.85
C GLY A 200 3.60 -16.83 -15.03
N SER A 201 3.79 -16.91 -13.71
CA SER A 201 2.74 -16.81 -12.69
C SER A 201 2.84 -15.46 -11.96
N GLY A 202 1.69 -14.97 -11.51
CA GLY A 202 1.53 -13.73 -10.76
C GLY A 202 0.57 -13.97 -9.61
N LEU A 203 1.12 -14.00 -8.40
CA LEU A 203 0.36 -14.09 -7.17
C LEU A 203 -0.02 -12.68 -6.71
N LYS A 204 -1.28 -12.52 -6.33
CA LYS A 204 -1.90 -11.25 -6.02
C LYS A 204 -2.58 -11.28 -4.66
N ILE A 205 -2.37 -10.21 -3.91
CA ILE A 205 -3.13 -9.88 -2.70
C ILE A 205 -4.06 -8.73 -3.07
N ILE A 206 -5.36 -8.90 -2.82
CA ILE A 206 -6.41 -7.97 -3.21
C ILE A 206 -7.25 -7.62 -1.99
N VAL A 207 -7.39 -6.33 -1.69
CA VAL A 207 -8.36 -5.82 -0.72
C VAL A 207 -9.43 -5.04 -1.49
N ARG A 208 -10.63 -5.61 -1.58
CA ARG A 208 -11.75 -5.01 -2.32
C ARG A 208 -12.42 -3.90 -1.50
N SER A 209 -11.78 -2.74 -1.49
CA SER A 209 -12.31 -1.52 -0.86
C SER A 209 -11.89 -0.31 -1.68
N THR A 210 -12.86 0.34 -2.33
CA THR A 210 -12.64 1.60 -3.05
C THR A 210 -12.13 2.68 -2.11
N LEU A 211 -12.71 2.80 -0.91
CA LEU A 211 -12.27 3.78 0.09
C LEU A 211 -10.80 3.58 0.46
N LEU A 212 -10.38 2.33 0.72
CA LEU A 212 -8.98 2.05 1.03
C LEU A 212 -8.07 2.40 -0.14
N SER A 213 -8.45 1.98 -1.35
CA SER A 213 -7.67 2.23 -2.57
C SER A 213 -7.49 3.73 -2.81
N GLU A 214 -8.55 4.53 -2.69
CA GLU A 214 -8.51 5.97 -2.87
C GLU A 214 -7.63 6.65 -1.80
N ILE A 215 -7.76 6.29 -0.53
CA ILE A 215 -6.93 6.85 0.56
C ILE A 215 -5.46 6.53 0.33
N VAL A 216 -5.14 5.27 0.01
CA VAL A 216 -3.78 4.80 -0.19
C VAL A 216 -3.16 5.45 -1.43
N ASN A 217 -3.90 5.52 -2.55
CA ASN A 217 -3.41 6.15 -3.78
C ASN A 217 -3.24 7.66 -3.62
N ASN A 218 -4.15 8.33 -2.89
CA ASN A 218 -4.00 9.76 -2.59
C ASN A 218 -2.79 10.02 -1.69
N SER A 219 -2.57 9.17 -0.69
CA SER A 219 -1.39 9.20 0.17
C SER A 219 -0.11 9.00 -0.64
N LEU A 220 -0.09 7.98 -1.52
CA LEU A 220 1.04 7.69 -2.41
C LEU A 220 1.36 8.87 -3.32
N HIS A 221 0.35 9.43 -3.98
CA HIS A 221 0.55 10.58 -4.86
C HIS A 221 1.10 11.79 -4.09
N SER A 222 0.44 12.16 -3.00
CA SER A 222 0.76 13.35 -2.20
C SER A 222 2.15 13.25 -1.58
N LEU A 223 2.46 12.13 -0.92
CA LEU A 223 3.74 11.95 -0.25
C LEU A 223 4.89 11.78 -1.24
N ARG A 224 4.69 11.12 -2.38
CA ARG A 224 5.71 11.03 -3.43
C ARG A 224 6.04 12.42 -4.01
N LYS A 225 5.02 13.25 -4.26
CA LYS A 225 5.22 14.64 -4.70
C LYS A 225 5.91 15.49 -3.64
N LEU A 226 5.55 15.31 -2.37
CA LEU A 226 6.24 15.95 -1.23
C LEU A 226 7.72 15.56 -1.20
N LEU A 227 8.02 14.26 -1.30
CA LEU A 227 9.39 13.75 -1.35
C LEU A 227 10.16 14.26 -2.57
N ALA A 228 9.50 14.56 -3.68
CA ALA A 228 10.11 15.12 -4.88
C ALA A 228 10.35 16.64 -4.78
N SER A 229 9.48 17.40 -4.11
CA SER A 229 9.56 18.87 -4.05
C SER A 229 10.30 19.43 -2.83
N GLN A 230 10.14 18.84 -1.64
CA GLN A 230 10.64 19.42 -0.38
C GLN A 230 11.96 18.83 0.10
N LYS A 231 12.79 19.62 0.81
CA LYS A 231 13.99 19.07 1.47
C LYS A 231 13.60 18.02 2.51
N LEU A 232 14.37 16.94 2.61
CA LEU A 232 14.14 15.90 3.61
C LEU A 232 14.53 16.44 4.99
N ASN A 233 13.53 16.69 5.84
CA ASN A 233 13.74 16.98 7.26
C ASN A 233 13.80 15.66 8.06
N LYS A 234 14.13 15.73 9.36
CA LYS A 234 14.25 14.54 10.22
C LYS A 234 12.95 13.72 10.29
N GLU A 235 11.80 14.37 10.26
CA GLU A 235 10.48 13.74 10.41
C GLU A 235 10.10 12.92 9.17
N ILE A 236 10.34 13.48 7.98
CA ILE A 236 10.00 12.84 6.69
C ILE A 236 11.06 11.80 6.30
N ASN A 237 12.29 11.89 6.82
CA ASN A 237 13.38 11.01 6.44
C ASN A 237 13.08 9.53 6.70
N PHE A 238 12.38 9.20 7.79
CA PHE A 238 11.98 7.81 8.07
C PHE A 238 11.04 7.26 7.00
N PHE A 239 10.01 8.04 6.63
CA PHE A 239 9.12 7.69 5.53
C PHE A 239 9.89 7.56 4.20
N ALA A 240 10.74 8.54 3.89
CA ALA A 240 11.51 8.56 2.66
C ALA A 240 12.43 7.33 2.52
N ASN A 241 13.06 6.91 3.61
CA ASN A 241 13.94 5.72 3.63
C ASN A 241 13.14 4.46 3.32
N GLY A 242 12.00 4.25 4.01
CA GLY A 242 11.13 3.10 3.77
C GLY A 242 10.59 3.07 2.34
N PHE A 243 10.14 4.22 1.85
CA PHE A 243 9.63 4.39 0.48
C PHE A 243 10.68 4.03 -0.57
N LEU A 244 11.85 4.66 -0.49
CA LEU A 244 12.92 4.42 -1.47
C LEU A 244 13.43 2.99 -1.39
N ALA A 245 13.59 2.42 -0.19
CA ALA A 245 14.05 1.05 -0.02
C ALA A 245 13.16 0.04 -0.74
N LYS A 246 11.83 0.15 -0.58
CA LYS A 246 10.88 -0.77 -1.24
C LYS A 246 10.65 -0.47 -2.71
N LEU A 247 10.67 0.79 -3.13
CA LEU A 247 10.69 1.15 -4.54
C LEU A 247 11.89 0.49 -5.25
N LEU A 248 13.07 0.53 -4.62
CA LEU A 248 14.27 -0.13 -5.15
C LEU A 248 14.19 -1.66 -5.13
N SER A 249 13.55 -2.26 -4.12
CA SER A 249 13.34 -3.71 -4.11
C SER A 249 12.44 -4.22 -5.24
N GLY A 250 11.48 -3.41 -5.70
CA GLY A 250 10.60 -3.74 -6.83
C GLY A 250 11.21 -3.35 -8.18
N ASP A 251 11.32 -2.05 -8.44
CA ASP A 251 11.70 -1.51 -9.76
C ASP A 251 13.19 -1.15 -9.87
N GLY A 252 13.94 -1.29 -8.78
CA GLY A 252 15.35 -0.95 -8.73
C GLY A 252 16.28 -2.05 -9.25
N SER A 253 17.34 -1.64 -9.94
CA SER A 253 18.45 -2.51 -10.31
C SER A 253 19.79 -1.94 -9.85
N PHE A 254 20.65 -2.82 -9.34
CA PHE A 254 22.02 -2.50 -8.93
C PHE A 254 23.01 -3.26 -9.82
N GLU A 255 23.76 -2.52 -10.63
CA GLU A 255 24.76 -3.07 -11.55
C GLU A 255 26.16 -2.75 -11.07
N ILE A 256 27.03 -3.76 -11.04
CA ILE A 256 28.46 -3.60 -10.76
C ILE A 256 29.21 -3.66 -12.09
N ILE A 257 30.07 -2.67 -12.32
CA ILE A 257 30.89 -2.54 -13.52
C ILE A 257 32.36 -2.68 -13.09
N SER A 258 32.94 -3.84 -13.41
CA SER A 258 34.33 -4.19 -13.11
C SER A 258 35.20 -4.37 -14.36
N LYS A 259 34.60 -4.55 -15.55
CA LYS A 259 35.36 -4.80 -16.78
C LYS A 259 36.29 -3.63 -17.10
N ASN A 260 37.59 -3.92 -17.25
CA ASN A 260 38.66 -2.98 -17.58
C ASN A 260 38.84 -1.83 -16.56
N ARG A 261 38.61 -2.10 -15.27
CA ARG A 261 38.76 -1.09 -14.21
C ARG A 261 39.46 -1.66 -12.99
N ASN A 262 40.44 -0.91 -12.48
CA ASN A 262 41.14 -1.25 -11.23
C ASN A 262 40.19 -1.17 -10.02
N VAL A 263 39.19 -0.29 -10.08
CA VAL A 263 38.22 -0.09 -9.00
C VAL A 263 36.81 -0.37 -9.52
N PRO A 264 36.03 -1.25 -8.86
CA PRO A 264 34.66 -1.51 -9.27
C PRO A 264 33.81 -0.23 -9.13
N GLN A 265 32.94 0.01 -10.10
CA GLN A 265 31.93 1.07 -10.01
C GLN A 265 30.54 0.44 -9.95
N ALA A 266 29.59 1.13 -9.33
CA ALA A 266 28.21 0.71 -9.32
C ALA A 266 27.29 1.75 -9.98
N ARG A 267 26.18 1.26 -10.53
CA ARG A 267 25.08 2.07 -11.02
C ARG A 267 23.77 1.58 -10.43
N LEU A 268 22.94 2.53 -10.04
CA LEU A 268 21.57 2.33 -9.60
C LEU A 268 20.64 2.77 -10.73
N TYR A 269 19.62 1.96 -11.02
CA TYR A 269 18.58 2.26 -12.00
C TYR A 269 17.20 2.05 -11.39
N ILE A 270 16.23 2.85 -11.81
CA ILE A 270 14.79 2.65 -11.55
C ILE A 270 14.07 2.83 -12.87
N ALA A 271 13.27 1.85 -13.27
CA ALA A 271 12.49 1.90 -14.51
C ALA A 271 11.01 2.14 -14.20
N ASP A 272 10.36 3.04 -14.94
CA ASP A 272 8.92 3.27 -14.83
C ASP A 272 8.42 3.88 -16.16
N TRP A 273 7.29 3.37 -16.66
CA TRP A 273 6.70 3.86 -17.90
C TRP A 273 6.16 5.29 -17.77
N ASN A 274 5.82 5.71 -16.55
CA ASN A 274 5.35 7.06 -16.26
C ASN A 274 6.53 8.04 -16.12
N LEU A 275 6.62 9.00 -17.04
CA LEU A 275 7.70 9.99 -17.05
C LEU A 275 7.65 10.94 -15.84
N ASP A 276 6.47 11.30 -15.35
CA ASP A 276 6.35 12.15 -14.16
C ASP A 276 6.88 11.44 -12.93
N TYR A 277 6.70 10.12 -12.87
CA TYR A 277 7.24 9.31 -11.79
C TYR A 277 8.76 9.26 -11.86
N LEU A 278 9.35 9.10 -13.05
CA LEU A 278 10.80 9.17 -13.23
C LEU A 278 11.39 10.53 -12.82
N ASN A 279 10.71 11.63 -13.12
CA ASN A 279 11.12 12.97 -12.69
C ASN A 279 11.11 13.11 -11.17
N ASP A 280 10.05 12.58 -10.53
CA ASP A 280 9.92 12.58 -9.08
C ASP A 280 11.01 11.68 -8.44
N TYR A 281 11.29 10.49 -9.00
CA TYR A 281 12.36 9.60 -8.54
C TYR A 281 13.75 10.24 -8.66
N ALA A 282 14.04 10.92 -9.77
CA ALA A 282 15.29 11.66 -9.93
C ALA A 282 15.43 12.76 -8.87
N SER A 283 14.35 13.48 -8.57
CA SER A 283 14.35 14.51 -7.52
C SER A 283 14.59 13.91 -6.14
N ILE A 284 13.95 12.78 -5.84
CA ILE A 284 14.15 12.02 -4.60
C ILE A 284 15.60 11.55 -4.49
N MET A 285 16.12 10.86 -5.52
CA MET A 285 17.50 10.38 -5.55
C MET A 285 18.52 11.50 -5.33
N SER A 286 18.30 12.67 -5.93
CA SER A 286 19.19 13.83 -5.75
C SER A 286 19.29 14.26 -4.29
N LYS A 287 18.18 14.21 -3.53
CA LYS A 287 18.16 14.51 -2.09
C LYS A 287 18.93 13.50 -1.25
N TYR A 288 19.12 12.30 -1.77
CA TYR A 288 19.96 11.28 -1.14
C TYR A 288 21.46 11.43 -1.44
N GLY A 289 21.84 12.37 -2.32
CA GLY A 289 23.22 12.63 -2.74
C GLY A 289 23.59 11.96 -4.08
N PHE A 290 22.63 11.35 -4.78
CA PHE A 290 22.87 10.81 -6.11
C PHE A 290 22.91 11.93 -7.17
N SER A 291 23.47 11.64 -8.34
CA SER A 291 23.44 12.53 -9.51
C SER A 291 22.64 11.86 -10.64
N PRO A 292 21.32 11.79 -10.52
CA PRO A 292 20.48 11.02 -11.43
C PRO A 292 20.39 11.65 -12.82
N LYS A 293 20.31 10.79 -13.83
CA LYS A 293 20.05 11.14 -15.23
C LYS A 293 18.88 10.32 -15.74
N ILE A 294 17.90 10.99 -16.30
CA ILE A 294 16.72 10.35 -16.89
C ILE A 294 17.02 10.00 -18.34
N ASN A 295 16.64 8.78 -18.73
CA ASN A 295 16.63 8.35 -20.11
C ASN A 295 15.18 8.23 -20.58
N HIS A 296 14.70 9.23 -21.31
CA HIS A 296 13.30 9.26 -21.79
C HIS A 296 12.98 8.18 -22.81
N LYS A 297 13.97 7.77 -23.63
CA LYS A 297 13.79 6.73 -24.67
C LYS A 297 13.57 5.36 -24.03
N TRP A 298 14.37 5.04 -23.01
CA TRP A 298 14.35 3.74 -22.35
C TRP A 298 13.60 3.73 -21.00
N LYS A 299 12.95 4.85 -20.65
CA LYS A 299 12.05 5.00 -19.50
C LYS A 299 12.67 4.54 -18.17
N TYR A 300 13.87 5.04 -17.89
CA TYR A 300 14.53 4.82 -16.60
C TYR A 300 15.23 6.08 -16.09
N VAL A 301 15.43 6.16 -14.78
CA VAL A 301 16.39 7.06 -14.14
C VAL A 301 17.59 6.24 -13.67
N ARG A 302 18.80 6.78 -13.84
CA ARG A 302 20.04 6.13 -13.39
C ARG A 302 20.97 7.08 -12.69
N SER A 303 21.75 6.58 -11.74
CA SER A 303 22.88 7.31 -11.15
C SER A 303 24.04 6.36 -10.90
N TYR A 304 25.26 6.90 -10.93
CA TYR A 304 26.40 6.22 -10.31
C TYR A 304 26.17 6.14 -8.80
N CYS A 305 26.69 5.06 -8.20
CA CYS A 305 26.65 4.83 -6.77
C CYS A 305 28.10 4.66 -6.27
N ASN A 306 28.52 5.55 -5.37
CA ASN A 306 29.81 5.47 -4.69
C ASN A 306 29.69 4.63 -3.41
N ASP A 307 30.79 4.47 -2.66
CA ASP A 307 30.82 3.64 -1.45
C ASP A 307 29.89 4.17 -0.34
N GLU A 308 29.90 5.49 -0.10
CA GLU A 308 29.05 6.12 0.91
C GLU A 308 27.55 5.95 0.60
N LEU A 309 27.16 6.15 -0.66
CA LEU A 309 25.79 5.95 -1.12
C LEU A 309 25.39 4.48 -1.04
N ALA A 310 26.29 3.54 -1.36
CA ALA A 310 26.03 2.12 -1.21
C ALA A 310 25.81 1.72 0.26
N LYS A 311 26.64 2.23 1.18
CA LYS A 311 26.46 2.04 2.63
C LYS A 311 25.15 2.64 3.13
N LYS A 312 24.76 3.81 2.60
CA LYS A 312 23.46 4.44 2.91
C LYS A 312 22.29 3.59 2.42
N LEU A 313 22.35 3.06 1.20
CA LEU A 313 21.34 2.14 0.65
C LEU A 313 21.21 0.88 1.52
N LEU A 314 22.33 0.31 1.97
CA LEU A 314 22.32 -0.86 2.85
C LEU A 314 21.67 -0.54 4.21
N LYS A 315 22.01 0.62 4.81
CA LYS A 315 21.48 1.06 6.10
C LYS A 315 19.96 1.30 6.07
N MET A 316 19.41 1.77 4.95
CA MET A 316 17.97 1.98 4.80
C MET A 316 17.18 0.70 4.43
N GLY A 317 17.84 -0.45 4.31
CA GLY A 317 17.19 -1.71 3.93
C GLY A 317 16.85 -1.82 2.43
N ALA A 318 17.54 -1.08 1.56
CA ALA A 318 17.32 -1.19 0.12
C ALA A 318 17.68 -2.60 -0.38
N PHE A 319 16.85 -3.12 -1.28
CA PHE A 319 16.98 -4.48 -1.85
C PHE A 319 16.80 -5.62 -0.85
N ASP A 320 16.27 -5.38 0.35
CA ASP A 320 15.86 -6.47 1.23
C ASP A 320 14.95 -7.45 0.49
N ASN A 321 15.20 -8.75 0.67
CA ASN A 321 14.55 -9.86 -0.03
C ASN A 321 14.73 -9.89 -1.57
N ASN A 322 15.66 -9.11 -2.12
CA ASN A 322 15.97 -9.05 -3.54
C ASN A 322 17.43 -9.49 -3.83
N PRO A 323 17.72 -10.21 -4.94
CA PRO A 323 19.09 -10.59 -5.33
C PRO A 323 20.09 -9.42 -5.41
N ASN A 324 19.63 -8.19 -5.66
CA ASN A 324 20.46 -7.00 -5.70
C ASN A 324 21.10 -6.67 -4.34
N LYS A 325 20.59 -7.16 -3.21
CA LYS A 325 21.23 -6.99 -1.89
C LYS A 325 22.60 -7.65 -1.84
N ASN A 326 22.74 -8.85 -2.40
CA ASN A 326 24.04 -9.54 -2.45
C ASN A 326 25.04 -8.77 -3.33
N LYS A 327 24.58 -8.17 -4.43
CA LYS A 327 25.41 -7.29 -5.25
C LYS A 327 25.84 -6.05 -4.48
N LEU A 328 24.92 -5.40 -3.77
CA LEU A 328 25.22 -4.22 -2.96
C LEU A 328 26.30 -4.52 -1.90
N ILE A 329 26.14 -5.62 -1.16
CA ILE A 329 27.12 -6.07 -0.15
C ILE A 329 28.46 -6.39 -0.81
N SER A 330 28.46 -7.11 -1.93
CA SER A 330 29.68 -7.45 -2.67
C SER A 330 30.44 -6.22 -3.15
N PHE A 331 29.72 -5.19 -3.64
CA PHE A 331 30.31 -3.93 -4.05
C PHE A 331 30.98 -3.20 -2.87
N ILE A 332 30.29 -3.07 -1.73
CA ILE A 332 30.84 -2.42 -0.52
C ILE A 332 32.13 -3.12 -0.07
N LYS A 333 32.08 -4.46 0.09
CA LYS A 333 33.25 -5.25 0.49
C LYS A 333 34.41 -5.10 -0.48
N SER A 334 34.11 -5.04 -1.77
CA SER A 334 35.14 -4.85 -2.80
C SER A 334 35.78 -3.46 -2.70
N ARG A 335 34.98 -2.40 -2.50
CA ARG A 335 35.48 -1.03 -2.33
C ARG A 335 36.32 -0.85 -1.07
N GLU A 336 35.94 -1.50 0.03
CA GLU A 336 36.71 -1.47 1.28
C GLU A 336 38.12 -2.03 1.08
N LYS A 337 38.28 -3.17 0.38
CA LYS A 337 39.61 -3.73 0.07
C LYS A 337 40.54 -2.76 -0.67
N TYR A 338 39.99 -1.89 -1.52
CA TYR A 338 40.76 -0.90 -2.28
C TYR A 338 41.02 0.40 -1.53
N ASN A 339 40.36 0.65 -0.39
CA ASN A 339 40.62 1.83 0.43
C ASN A 339 41.70 1.56 1.51
N PHE A 340 42.13 0.30 1.68
CA PHE A 340 43.20 -0.13 2.60
C PHE A 340 44.55 -0.38 1.90
N HIS A 341 44.63 -0.05 0.61
CA HIS A 341 45.84 -0.01 -0.21
C HIS A 341 45.93 1.37 -0.85
#